data_AF-A0A3Y0TRX0-F1
#
_entry.id   AF-A0A3Y0TRX0-F1
#
_cell.length_a   1.000
_cell.length_b   1.000
_cell.length_c   1.000
_cell.angle_alpha   90.00
_cell.angle_beta   90.00
_cell.angle_gamma   90.00
#
_symmetry.space_group_name_H-M   'P 1'
#
loop_
_entity.id
_entity.type
_entity.pdbx_description
1 polymer ?
#
loop_
_entity_poly.entity_id
_entity_poly.type
_entity_poly.pdbx_seq_one_letter_code
_entity_poly.pdbx_strand_id
1 'polypeptide(L)'
;MTQRIAVFPADRHSLYEEHGYSAAIRSGDLLFISGQVGSHTDGTPEPDFQKQVRLAFENLKATLTAAGCTFDDIVDVTTFHTDPEQQLNDVMAVKQEIFAHPPYPNWTAVGVTWLAGFDFEIKVIARIP
;
A
#
# COMPACT_ATOMS: atom_id res chain seq x y z
N MET A 1 25.34 -13.76 0.94
CA MET A 1 25.04 -12.31 1.02
C MET A 1 23.54 -12.17 0.85
N THR A 2 22.87 -11.37 1.67
CA THR A 2 21.44 -11.05 1.48
C THR A 2 21.30 -10.19 0.21
N GLN A 3 20.71 -10.76 -0.83
CA GLN A 3 20.46 -10.07 -2.09
C GLN A 3 19.11 -9.37 -2.03
N ARG A 4 19.06 -8.10 -2.41
CA ARG A 4 17.81 -7.38 -2.63
C ARG A 4 17.19 -7.83 -3.96
N ILE A 5 15.93 -8.25 -3.94
CA ILE A 5 15.20 -8.67 -5.14
C ILE A 5 14.00 -7.74 -5.29
N ALA A 6 13.93 -7.02 -6.42
CA ALA A 6 12.79 -6.18 -6.73
C ALA A 6 11.57 -7.04 -7.11
N VAL A 7 10.40 -6.64 -6.62
CA VAL A 7 9.11 -7.26 -6.93
C VAL A 7 8.23 -6.17 -7.53
N PHE A 8 7.48 -6.51 -8.58
CA PHE A 8 6.51 -5.63 -9.24
C PHE A 8 5.21 -6.40 -9.49
N PRO A 9 4.03 -5.76 -9.31
CA PRO A 9 2.77 -6.33 -9.74
C PRO A 9 2.71 -6.48 -11.27
N ALA A 10 1.86 -7.39 -11.77
CA ALA A 10 1.68 -7.60 -13.21
C ALA A 10 1.14 -6.34 -13.91
N ASP A 11 0.09 -5.74 -13.34
CA ASP A 11 -0.56 -4.53 -13.84
C ASP A 11 -0.03 -3.28 -13.12
N ARG A 12 1.30 -3.10 -13.12
CA ARG A 12 1.95 -1.99 -12.42
C ARG A 12 1.58 -0.64 -13.05
N HIS A 13 1.41 0.39 -12.22
CA HIS A 13 1.27 1.77 -12.67
C HIS A 13 2.61 2.33 -13.19
N SER A 14 2.56 3.35 -14.05
CA SER A 14 3.75 3.94 -14.70
C SER A 14 4.72 4.63 -13.72
N LEU A 15 4.24 5.08 -12.54
CA LEU A 15 5.07 5.82 -11.57
C LEU A 15 6.38 5.10 -11.20
N TYR A 16 6.40 3.77 -11.14
CA TYR A 16 7.60 3.00 -10.82
C TYR A 16 8.73 3.25 -11.82
N GLU A 17 8.40 3.27 -13.12
CA GLU A 17 9.36 3.49 -14.19
C GLU A 17 9.69 4.99 -14.30
N GLU A 18 8.68 5.86 -14.22
CA GLU A 18 8.84 7.31 -14.32
C GLU A 18 9.67 7.92 -13.18
N HIS A 19 9.55 7.39 -11.96
CA HIS A 19 10.24 7.92 -10.78
C HIS A 19 11.41 7.04 -10.31
N GLY A 20 11.63 5.88 -10.94
CA GLY A 20 12.80 5.04 -10.71
C GLY A 20 12.84 4.36 -9.34
N TYR A 21 11.75 3.70 -8.95
CA TYR A 21 11.67 2.93 -7.69
C TYR A 21 10.94 1.60 -7.86
N SER A 22 11.23 0.64 -6.97
CA SER A 22 10.57 -0.66 -6.97
C SER A 22 9.25 -0.64 -6.21
N ALA A 23 8.27 -1.45 -6.64
CA ALA A 23 7.02 -1.65 -5.88
C ALA A 23 7.29 -2.28 -4.52
N ALA A 24 8.18 -3.28 -4.49
CA ALA A 24 8.69 -3.83 -3.25
C ALA A 24 10.12 -4.35 -3.41
N ILE A 25 10.80 -4.51 -2.28
CA ILE A 25 12.09 -5.19 -2.17
C ILE A 25 11.95 -6.37 -1.21
N ARG A 26 12.21 -7.56 -1.73
CA ARG A 26 12.47 -8.74 -0.90
C ARG A 26 13.90 -8.72 -0.39
N SER A 27 14.07 -8.90 0.91
CA SER A 27 15.36 -9.08 1.58
C SER A 27 15.25 -10.21 2.61
N GLY A 28 15.63 -11.42 2.21
CA GLY A 28 15.45 -12.61 3.03
C GLY A 28 13.98 -13.02 3.12
N ASP A 29 13.48 -13.13 4.34
CA ASP A 29 12.09 -13.45 4.71
C ASP A 29 11.22 -12.20 4.91
N LEU A 30 11.75 -10.99 4.64
CA LEU A 30 10.98 -9.75 4.71
C LEU A 30 10.74 -9.16 3.33
N LEU A 31 9.55 -8.62 3.15
CA LEU A 31 9.13 -7.82 1.99
C LEU A 31 8.86 -6.39 2.45
N PHE A 32 9.67 -5.46 1.96
CA PHE A 32 9.49 -4.03 2.19
C PHE A 32 8.76 -3.45 0.99
N ILE A 33 7.51 -3.05 1.20
CA ILE A 33 6.65 -2.53 0.13
C ILE A 33 6.71 -1.00 0.15
N SER A 34 6.92 -0.40 -1.02
CA SER A 34 6.81 1.04 -1.22
C SER A 34 5.38 1.50 -0.90
N GLY A 35 5.20 2.77 -0.53
CA GLY A 35 3.87 3.33 -0.32
C GLY A 35 2.93 3.02 -1.49
N GLN A 36 1.79 2.41 -1.18
CA GLN A 36 0.76 2.11 -2.16
C GLN A 36 -0.31 3.20 -2.07
N VAL A 37 -0.65 3.74 -3.22
CA VAL A 37 -1.62 4.83 -3.40
C VAL A 37 -2.72 4.39 -4.36
N GLY A 38 -3.83 5.11 -4.37
CA GLY A 38 -4.95 4.86 -5.27
C GLY A 38 -4.69 5.37 -6.69
N SER A 39 -3.64 4.86 -7.33
CA SER A 39 -3.27 5.23 -8.69
C SER A 39 -3.89 4.30 -9.74
N HIS A 40 -4.37 4.86 -10.83
CA HIS A 40 -4.62 4.13 -12.06
C HIS A 40 -3.30 3.72 -12.75
N THR A 41 -3.39 2.93 -13.81
CA THR A 41 -2.20 2.40 -14.53
C THR A 41 -1.35 3.50 -15.16
N ASP A 42 -1.94 4.65 -15.50
CA ASP A 42 -1.26 5.84 -16.01
C ASP A 42 -0.64 6.71 -14.88
N GLY A 43 -0.73 6.27 -13.63
CA GLY A 43 -0.18 6.97 -12.47
C GLY A 43 -1.08 8.07 -11.91
N THR A 44 -2.24 8.36 -12.50
CA THR A 44 -3.16 9.40 -12.00
C THR A 44 -3.94 8.92 -10.77
N PRO A 45 -4.26 9.82 -9.83
CA PRO A 45 -5.07 9.49 -8.65
C PRO A 45 -6.54 9.24 -9.04
N GLU A 46 -7.15 8.23 -8.42
CA GLU A 46 -8.61 8.09 -8.42
C GLU A 46 -9.24 9.31 -7.72
N PRO A 47 -10.15 10.05 -8.39
CA PRO A 47 -10.68 11.31 -7.88
C PRO A 47 -11.66 11.17 -6.71
N ASP A 48 -12.32 10.03 -6.55
CA ASP A 48 -13.18 9.77 -5.39
C ASP A 48 -12.35 9.20 -4.22
N PHE A 49 -12.37 9.86 -3.06
CA PHE A 49 -11.48 9.49 -1.95
C PHE A 49 -11.68 8.05 -1.47
N GLN A 50 -12.93 7.60 -1.27
CA GLN A 50 -13.17 6.25 -0.78
C GLN A 50 -12.74 5.20 -1.81
N LYS A 51 -12.96 5.45 -3.11
CA LYS A 51 -12.42 4.60 -4.18
C LYS A 51 -10.91 4.67 -4.28
N GLN A 52 -10.30 5.83 -4.01
CA GLN A 52 -8.84 5.98 -3.97
C GLN A 52 -8.23 5.10 -2.87
N VAL A 53 -8.84 5.07 -1.68
CA VAL A 53 -8.44 4.17 -0.60
C VAL A 53 -8.58 2.70 -1.03
N ARG A 54 -9.71 2.30 -1.64
CA ARG A 54 -9.90 0.94 -2.14
C ARG A 54 -8.86 0.56 -3.18
N LEU A 55 -8.59 1.44 -4.14
CA LEU A 55 -7.60 1.23 -5.18
C LEU A 55 -6.18 1.12 -4.60
N ALA A 56 -5.85 1.89 -3.54
CA ALA A 56 -4.58 1.76 -2.84
C ALA A 56 -4.41 0.36 -2.22
N PHE A 57 -5.46 -0.18 -1.61
CA PHE A 57 -5.46 -1.54 -1.09
C PHE A 57 -5.42 -2.61 -2.19
N GLU A 58 -6.07 -2.40 -3.33
CA GLU A 58 -6.00 -3.30 -4.49
C GLU A 58 -4.58 -3.33 -5.09
N ASN A 59 -3.94 -2.16 -5.22
CA ASN A 59 -2.54 -2.03 -5.65
C ASN A 59 -1.59 -2.72 -4.66
N LEU A 60 -1.84 -2.56 -3.36
CA LEU A 60 -1.11 -3.29 -2.31
C LEU A 60 -1.28 -4.81 -2.44
N LYS A 61 -2.51 -5.28 -2.64
CA LYS A 61 -2.80 -6.71 -2.85
C LYS A 61 -2.07 -7.26 -4.06
N ALA A 62 -2.05 -6.54 -5.17
CA ALA A 62 -1.32 -6.93 -6.38
C ALA A 62 0.19 -7.05 -6.12
N THR A 63 0.76 -6.08 -5.40
CA THR A 63 2.20 -6.08 -5.04
C THR A 63 2.55 -7.22 -4.07
N LEU A 64 1.70 -7.51 -3.08
CA LEU A 64 1.85 -8.67 -2.19
C LEU A 64 1.78 -9.98 -2.99
N THR A 65 0.79 -10.11 -3.88
CA THR A 65 0.58 -11.31 -4.69
C THR A 65 1.78 -11.62 -5.57
N ALA A 66 2.44 -10.59 -6.12
CA ALA A 66 3.65 -10.75 -6.92
C ALA A 66 4.85 -11.32 -6.12
N ALA A 67 4.84 -11.20 -4.80
CA ALA A 67 5.81 -11.82 -3.90
C ALA A 67 5.36 -13.20 -3.35
N GLY A 68 4.15 -13.65 -3.71
CA GLY A 68 3.53 -14.84 -3.11
C GLY A 68 2.92 -14.59 -1.73
N CYS A 69 2.70 -13.33 -1.35
CA CYS A 69 2.11 -12.93 -0.08
C CYS A 69 0.63 -12.55 -0.23
N THR A 70 -0.04 -12.47 0.92
CA THR A 70 -1.42 -12.01 1.12
C THR A 70 -1.46 -10.93 2.21
N PHE A 71 -2.65 -10.43 2.55
CA PHE A 71 -2.79 -9.48 3.66
C PHE A 71 -2.46 -10.10 5.03
N ASP A 72 -2.59 -11.42 5.18
CA ASP A 72 -2.29 -12.12 6.43
C ASP A 72 -0.77 -12.17 6.73
N ASP A 73 0.05 -11.95 5.71
CA ASP A 73 1.51 -11.91 5.82
C ASP A 73 2.03 -10.54 6.29
N ILE A 74 1.17 -9.52 6.38
CA ILE A 74 1.54 -8.17 6.83
C ILE A 74 1.88 -8.19 8.32
N VAL A 75 3.05 -7.67 8.66
CA VAL A 75 3.56 -7.56 10.05
C VAL A 75 3.67 -6.12 10.55
N ASP A 76 3.62 -5.13 9.64
CA ASP A 76 3.64 -3.71 9.99
C ASP A 76 2.81 -2.87 9.02
N VAL A 77 1.99 -1.94 9.53
CA VAL A 77 1.21 -0.99 8.74
C VAL A 77 1.42 0.44 9.22
N THR A 78 1.79 1.32 8.29
CA THR A 78 1.76 2.77 8.46
C THR A 78 0.90 3.39 7.36
N THR A 79 -0.03 4.28 7.71
CA THR A 79 -0.81 5.05 6.74
C THR A 79 -0.59 6.55 6.87
N PHE A 80 -0.63 7.23 5.74
CA PHE A 80 -0.46 8.68 5.64
C PHE A 80 -1.73 9.30 5.04
N HIS A 81 -2.11 10.46 5.56
CA HIS A 81 -3.38 11.12 5.27
C HIS A 81 -3.15 12.61 5.06
N THR A 82 -3.71 13.21 4.01
CA THR A 82 -3.63 14.67 3.76
C THR A 82 -4.59 15.47 4.64
N ASP A 83 -5.72 14.87 5.03
CA ASP A 83 -6.72 15.47 5.92
C ASP A 83 -7.38 14.37 6.81
N PRO A 84 -6.66 13.84 7.80
CA PRO A 84 -7.14 12.71 8.59
C PRO A 84 -8.46 13.00 9.34
N GLU A 85 -8.75 14.25 9.70
CA GLU A 85 -10.00 14.59 10.39
C GLU A 85 -11.24 14.30 9.52
N GLN A 86 -11.15 14.58 8.21
CA GLN A 86 -12.25 14.32 7.28
C GLN A 86 -12.21 12.91 6.67
N GLN A 87 -11.02 12.30 6.62
CA GLN A 87 -10.77 11.08 5.84
C GLN A 87 -10.89 9.77 6.63
N LEU A 88 -10.65 9.79 7.96
CA LEU A 88 -10.42 8.55 8.71
C LEU A 88 -11.64 7.61 8.73
N ASN A 89 -12.87 8.13 8.66
CA ASN A 89 -14.09 7.31 8.63
C ASN A 89 -14.18 6.47 7.34
N ASP A 90 -13.85 7.05 6.19
CA ASP A 90 -13.85 6.32 4.91
C ASP A 90 -12.73 5.28 4.87
N VAL A 91 -11.55 5.63 5.41
CA VAL A 91 -10.44 4.68 5.58
C VAL A 91 -10.86 3.51 6.49
N MET A 92 -11.60 3.77 7.57
CA MET A 92 -12.12 2.72 8.46
C MET A 92 -13.09 1.79 7.78
N ALA A 93 -14.03 2.33 7.00
CA ALA A 93 -14.98 1.51 6.25
C ALA A 93 -14.25 0.52 5.34
N VAL A 94 -13.28 0.99 4.55
CA VAL A 94 -12.51 0.13 3.63
C VAL A 94 -11.62 -0.85 4.41
N LYS A 95 -10.90 -0.38 5.45
CA LYS A 95 -10.00 -1.21 6.25
C LYS A 95 -10.75 -2.36 6.93
N GLN A 96 -11.99 -2.13 7.42
CA GLN A 96 -12.80 -3.15 8.09
C GLN A 96 -13.31 -4.22 7.14
N GLU A 97 -13.50 -3.91 5.85
CA GLU A 97 -13.83 -4.92 4.85
C GLU A 97 -12.64 -5.85 4.56
N ILE A 98 -11.42 -5.31 4.60
CA ILE A 98 -10.19 -6.04 4.26
C ILE A 98 -9.66 -6.83 5.46
N PHE A 99 -9.54 -6.18 6.62
CA PHE A 99 -9.13 -6.80 7.88
C PHE A 99 -10.36 -7.06 8.75
N ALA A 100 -11.26 -7.91 8.26
CA ALA A 100 -12.57 -8.14 8.87
C ALA A 100 -12.53 -8.89 10.22
N HIS A 101 -11.46 -9.63 10.50
CA HIS A 101 -11.37 -10.49 11.67
C HIS A 101 -9.99 -10.40 12.35
N PRO A 102 -9.91 -10.63 13.68
CA PRO A 102 -8.64 -10.71 14.38
C PRO A 102 -7.83 -11.98 13.99
N PRO A 103 -6.50 -11.98 14.18
CA PRO A 103 -5.70 -10.87 14.70
C PRO A 103 -5.57 -9.73 13.68
N TYR A 104 -5.85 -8.50 14.12
CA TYR A 104 -5.68 -7.31 13.29
C TYR A 104 -4.19 -6.95 13.18
N PRO A 105 -3.75 -6.28 12.10
CA PRO A 105 -2.39 -5.77 12.01
C PRO A 105 -2.14 -4.71 13.10
N ASN A 106 -0.87 -4.53 13.48
CA ASN A 106 -0.48 -3.28 14.12
C ASN A 106 -0.83 -2.10 13.19
N TRP A 107 -0.96 -0.87 13.71
CA TRP A 107 -1.24 0.25 12.83
C TRP A 107 -0.81 1.60 13.42
N THR A 108 -0.09 2.38 12.60
CA THR A 108 0.22 3.79 12.86
C THR A 108 -0.39 4.66 11.75
N ALA A 109 -1.21 5.65 12.11
CA ALA A 109 -1.82 6.60 11.18
C ALA A 109 -1.25 8.01 11.42
N VAL A 110 -0.81 8.70 10.36
CA VAL A 110 -0.12 9.98 10.45
C VAL A 110 -0.72 11.00 9.48
N GLY A 111 -1.01 12.21 9.97
CA GLY A 111 -1.32 13.35 9.12
C GLY A 111 -0.06 13.93 8.47
N VAL A 112 -0.07 14.11 7.16
CA VAL A 112 1.04 14.65 6.38
C VAL A 112 0.56 15.80 5.49
N THR A 113 1.48 16.63 5.01
CA THR A 113 1.12 17.82 4.22
C THR A 113 1.02 17.55 2.72
N TRP A 114 1.56 16.43 2.22
CA TRP A 114 1.62 16.14 0.78
C TRP A 114 1.94 14.67 0.49
N LEU A 115 1.25 14.09 -0.51
CA LEU A 115 1.45 12.71 -1.01
C LEU A 115 1.41 12.67 -2.55
N ALA A 116 2.22 13.48 -3.24
CA ALA A 116 2.36 13.41 -4.71
C ALA A 116 1.06 13.53 -5.53
N GLY A 117 0.04 14.22 -5.01
CA GLY A 117 -1.27 14.36 -5.67
C GLY A 117 -2.33 13.34 -5.23
N PHE A 118 -1.96 12.43 -4.33
CA PHE A 118 -2.86 11.52 -3.63
C PHE A 118 -3.24 12.07 -2.25
N ASP A 119 -4.27 11.48 -1.65
CA ASP A 119 -4.80 11.84 -0.34
C ASP A 119 -4.61 10.73 0.71
N PHE A 120 -4.32 9.51 0.25
CA PHE A 120 -4.06 8.35 1.10
C PHE A 120 -2.88 7.53 0.55
N GLU A 121 -1.97 7.15 1.45
CA GLU A 121 -0.90 6.21 1.17
C GLU A 121 -0.81 5.16 2.28
N ILE A 122 -0.63 3.89 1.91
CA ILE A 122 -0.37 2.79 2.84
C ILE A 122 1.00 2.18 2.60
N LYS A 123 1.83 2.17 3.64
CA LYS A 123 3.16 1.55 3.64
C LYS A 123 3.15 0.34 4.56
N VAL A 124 3.63 -0.80 4.06
CA VAL A 124 3.64 -2.05 4.82
C VAL A 124 4.97 -2.78 4.79
N ILE A 125 5.16 -3.64 5.78
CA ILE A 125 6.14 -4.71 5.77
C ILE A 125 5.39 -6.03 5.88
N ALA A 126 5.74 -7.00 5.05
CA ALA A 126 5.22 -8.36 5.12
C ALA A 126 6.34 -9.38 5.34
N ARG A 127 5.99 -10.53 5.92
CA ARG A 127 6.87 -11.68 5.99
C ARG A 127 6.60 -12.58 4.78
N ILE A 128 7.65 -12.94 4.06
CA ILE A 128 7.53 -13.89 2.94
C ILE A 128 7.55 -15.31 3.54
N PRO A 129 6.58 -16.17 3.18
CA PRO A 129 6.54 -17.56 3.62
C PRO A 129 7.79 -18.39 3.26
#